data_AF-A0A9W6LW13-F1
#
_entry.id   AF-A0A9W6LW13-F1
#
_cell.length_a   1.000
_cell.length_b   1.000
_cell.length_c   1.000
_cell.angle_alpha   90.00
_cell.angle_beta   90.00
_cell.angle_gamma   90.00
#
_symmetry.space_group_name_H-M   'P 1'
#
loop_
_entity.id
_entity.type
_entity.pdbx_description
1 polymer ?
#
loop_
_entity_poly.entity_id
_entity_poly.type
_entity_poly.pdbx_seq_one_letter_code
_entity_poly.pdbx_strand_id
1 'polypeptide(L)'
;MNAPSAAPPPAIGTDAGQTRLRADGPKPPLGRGGWPLPELTARQQRPKRWWRHPAFLVSAILTILAMLGMAAWMVVSAMLSSDVVVSDIALTVQDGNAHLDWEGPDAAYSVYAVHGDGTATDLSQFVIESTEVWLPQSTGAFESDTCFVVRAAAFADQPVALDAAALAREGAQSVCVAQAKR
;
A
#
# COMPACT_ATOMS: atom_id res chain seq x y z
N MET A 1 -42.07 64.18 46.40
CA MET A 1 -41.56 64.53 45.05
C MET A 1 -40.84 65.85 45.13
N ASN A 2 -39.52 65.83 44.88
CA ASN A 2 -38.69 66.88 44.26
C ASN A 2 -37.23 66.45 44.43
N ALA A 3 -36.60 65.99 43.35
CA ALA A 3 -35.17 65.75 43.31
C ALA A 3 -34.44 67.10 43.15
N PRO A 4 -33.29 67.32 43.81
CA PRO A 4 -32.51 68.54 43.62
C PRO A 4 -31.94 68.60 42.19
N SER A 5 -32.16 69.73 41.51
CA SER A 5 -31.54 70.02 40.21
C SER A 5 -30.01 70.00 40.34
N ALA A 6 -29.36 69.11 39.59
CA ALA A 6 -27.91 69.09 39.45
C ALA A 6 -27.43 70.36 38.72
N ALA A 7 -26.41 71.03 39.27
CA ALA A 7 -25.78 72.17 38.64
C ALA A 7 -25.13 71.77 37.30
N PRO A 8 -25.15 72.64 36.27
CA PRO A 8 -24.50 72.35 34.99
C PRO A 8 -22.97 72.20 35.19
N PRO A 9 -22.31 71.31 34.42
CA PRO A 9 -20.89 71.05 34.55
C PRO A 9 -20.06 72.30 34.20
N PRO A 10 -18.90 72.52 34.86
CA PRO A 10 -18.04 73.66 34.58
C PRO A 10 -17.53 73.59 33.14
N ALA A 11 -17.90 74.59 32.33
CA ALA A 11 -17.38 74.77 30.98
C ALA A 11 -16.14 75.66 31.03
N ILE A 12 -15.00 75.14 30.57
CA ILE A 12 -13.73 75.86 30.50
C ILE A 12 -13.48 76.28 29.05
N GLY A 13 -13.11 77.54 28.83
CA GLY A 13 -12.76 78.08 27.51
C GLY A 13 -13.94 78.62 26.70
N THR A 14 -14.82 79.43 27.30
CA THR A 14 -16.00 79.99 26.62
C THR A 14 -15.71 81.25 25.79
N ASP A 15 -14.54 81.86 25.95
CA ASP A 15 -14.13 83.08 25.25
C ASP A 15 -13.68 82.84 23.80
N ALA A 16 -13.86 83.86 22.96
CA ALA A 16 -13.49 83.80 21.54
C ALA A 16 -11.96 83.62 21.38
N GLY A 17 -11.56 82.50 20.76
CA GLY A 17 -10.16 82.13 20.55
C GLY A 17 -9.62 81.02 21.44
N GLN A 18 -10.43 80.49 22.39
CA GLN A 18 -10.03 79.34 23.21
C GLN A 18 -10.67 78.02 22.72
N THR A 19 -9.87 76.95 22.73
CA THR A 19 -10.32 75.59 22.39
C THR A 19 -11.19 75.05 23.53
N ARG A 20 -12.48 74.84 23.24
CA ARG A 20 -13.44 74.30 24.22
C ARG A 20 -13.14 72.83 24.53
N LEU A 21 -12.77 72.54 25.77
CA LEU A 21 -12.73 71.17 26.28
C LEU A 21 -14.12 70.80 26.79
N ARG A 22 -14.91 70.15 25.94
CA ARG A 22 -16.20 69.59 26.35
C ARG A 22 -15.93 68.30 27.10
N ALA A 23 -16.20 68.28 28.40
CA ALA A 23 -16.21 67.05 29.18
C ALA A 23 -17.48 66.26 28.83
N ASP A 24 -17.47 65.57 27.69
CA ASP A 24 -18.57 64.69 27.31
C ASP A 24 -18.51 63.41 28.15
N GLY A 25 -19.31 63.41 29.22
CA GLY A 25 -19.80 62.21 29.89
C GLY A 25 -18.96 61.67 31.06
N PRO A 26 -19.62 61.00 32.02
CA PRO A 26 -18.94 60.38 33.16
C PRO A 26 -17.99 59.28 32.67
N LYS A 27 -16.69 59.45 32.93
CA LYS A 27 -15.66 58.44 32.64
C LYS A 27 -15.86 57.24 33.60
N PRO A 28 -16.04 56.00 33.11
CA PRO A 28 -16.29 54.83 33.96
C PRO A 28 -15.11 54.58 34.92
N PRO A 29 -15.37 54.07 36.14
CA PRO A 29 -14.32 53.85 37.13
C PRO A 29 -13.29 52.84 36.61
N LEU A 30 -12.01 53.20 36.72
CA LEU A 30 -10.88 52.30 36.47
C LEU A 30 -10.77 51.29 37.62
N GLY A 31 -11.73 50.38 37.70
CA GLY A 31 -11.69 49.18 38.51
C GLY A 31 -11.06 48.04 37.71
N ARG A 32 -10.07 47.36 38.30
CA ARG A 32 -9.39 46.18 37.75
C ARG A 32 -10.41 45.17 37.20
N GLY A 33 -10.51 45.04 35.87
CA GLY A 33 -11.35 44.03 35.21
C GLY A 33 -12.24 44.52 34.06
N GLY A 34 -12.09 45.75 33.58
CA GLY A 34 -12.90 46.30 32.49
C GLY A 34 -12.43 45.90 31.09
N TRP A 35 -13.13 44.94 30.49
CA TRP A 35 -13.38 44.76 29.04
C TRP A 35 -12.18 44.62 28.08
N PRO A 36 -12.06 43.51 27.32
CA PRO A 36 -11.15 43.47 26.19
C PRO A 36 -11.59 44.51 25.15
N LEU A 37 -10.64 45.30 24.64
CA LEU A 37 -10.91 46.24 23.55
C LEU A 37 -11.58 45.47 22.39
N PRO A 38 -12.74 45.91 21.86
CA PRO A 38 -13.38 45.28 20.70
C PRO A 38 -12.45 45.19 19.47
N GLU A 39 -11.42 46.04 19.45
CA GLU A 39 -10.39 46.12 18.41
C GLU A 39 -9.43 44.91 18.40
N LEU A 40 -9.31 44.15 19.51
CA LEU A 40 -8.39 43.00 19.61
C LEU A 40 -9.06 41.67 19.27
N THR A 41 -10.38 41.55 19.39
CA THR A 41 -11.15 40.39 18.92
C THR A 41 -11.46 40.46 17.42
N ALA A 42 -11.44 41.66 16.81
CA ALA A 42 -11.68 41.84 15.37
C ALA A 42 -10.55 41.30 14.48
N ARG A 43 -9.36 41.03 15.03
CA ARG A 43 -8.32 40.23 14.38
C ARG A 43 -8.38 38.76 14.79
N GLN A 44 -9.57 38.24 15.09
CA GLN A 44 -9.85 36.82 14.92
C GLN A 44 -9.27 36.40 13.57
N GLN A 45 -8.26 35.55 13.63
CA GLN A 45 -7.59 34.96 12.49
C GLN A 45 -8.69 34.47 11.55
N ARG A 46 -9.00 35.24 10.49
CA ARG A 46 -9.81 34.70 9.39
C ARG A 46 -9.09 33.42 9.02
N PRO A 47 -9.74 32.25 9.09
CA PRO A 47 -9.08 31.01 8.72
C PRO A 47 -8.55 31.24 7.31
N LYS A 48 -7.21 31.38 7.19
CA LYS A 48 -6.59 31.62 5.89
C LYS A 48 -6.97 30.39 5.10
N ARG A 49 -7.76 30.61 4.05
CA ARG A 49 -8.32 29.56 3.22
C ARG A 49 -7.13 28.93 2.49
N TRP A 50 -6.50 27.96 3.13
CA TRP A 50 -5.28 27.26 2.70
C TRP A 50 -5.35 26.74 1.25
N TRP A 51 -6.56 26.39 0.80
CA TRP A 51 -6.92 26.06 -0.58
C TRP A 51 -6.67 27.17 -1.62
N ARG A 52 -6.40 28.42 -1.23
CA ARG A 52 -6.08 29.53 -2.15
C ARG A 52 -4.59 29.74 -2.37
N HIS A 53 -3.72 29.03 -1.65
CA HIS A 53 -2.29 29.11 -1.92
C HIS A 53 -1.95 28.25 -3.15
N PRO A 54 -1.42 28.84 -4.23
CA PRO A 54 -1.13 28.09 -5.46
C PRO A 54 -0.15 26.93 -5.21
N ALA A 55 0.81 27.12 -4.31
CA ALA A 55 1.73 26.06 -3.89
C ALA A 55 1.03 24.87 -3.21
N PHE A 56 -0.03 25.12 -2.43
CA PHE A 56 -0.79 24.07 -1.76
C PHE A 56 -1.59 23.23 -2.77
N LEU A 57 -2.20 23.87 -3.77
CA LEU A 57 -2.93 23.17 -4.84
C LEU A 57 -2.00 22.28 -5.67
N VAL A 58 -0.83 22.82 -6.06
CA VAL A 58 0.15 22.05 -6.83
C VAL A 58 0.63 20.84 -6.05
N SER A 59 0.99 21.00 -4.77
CA SER A 59 1.40 19.87 -3.93
C SER A 59 0.29 18.84 -3.78
N ALA A 60 -0.94 19.25 -3.49
CA ALA A 60 -2.07 18.33 -3.32
C ALA A 60 -2.35 17.52 -4.60
N ILE A 61 -2.32 18.18 -5.77
CA ILE A 61 -2.50 17.52 -7.06
C ILE A 61 -1.36 16.53 -7.32
N LEU A 62 -0.11 16.93 -7.09
CA LEU A 62 1.05 16.05 -7.28
C LEU A 62 0.98 14.82 -6.37
N THR A 63 0.56 14.98 -5.12
CA THR A 63 0.39 13.84 -4.19
C THR A 63 -0.69 12.88 -4.69
N ILE A 64 -1.83 13.40 -5.16
CA ILE A 64 -2.90 12.58 -5.71
C ILE A 64 -2.42 11.85 -6.98
N LEU A 65 -1.74 12.54 -7.90
CA LEU A 65 -1.20 11.93 -9.11
C LEU A 65 -0.12 10.89 -8.80
N ALA A 66 0.74 11.12 -7.82
CA ALA A 66 1.75 10.16 -7.40
C ALA A 66 1.10 8.90 -6.81
N MET A 67 0.09 9.05 -5.94
CA MET A 67 -0.65 7.91 -5.41
C MET A 67 -1.38 7.13 -6.51
N LEU A 68 -2.07 7.82 -7.42
CA LEU A 68 -2.76 7.18 -8.54
C LEU A 68 -1.78 6.51 -9.51
N GLY A 69 -0.66 7.15 -9.80
CA GLY A 69 0.41 6.59 -10.63
C GLY A 69 1.01 5.34 -10.01
N MET A 70 1.30 5.35 -8.72
CA MET A 70 1.78 4.18 -8.00
C MET A 70 0.75 3.05 -7.98
N ALA A 71 -0.53 3.36 -7.73
CA ALA A 71 -1.60 2.37 -7.75
C ALA A 71 -1.78 1.76 -9.15
N ALA A 72 -1.82 2.59 -10.20
CA ALA A 72 -1.91 2.14 -11.58
C ALA A 72 -0.68 1.31 -11.98
N TRP A 73 0.52 1.75 -11.60
CA TRP A 73 1.75 0.97 -11.81
C TRP A 73 1.66 -0.39 -11.13
N MET A 74 1.15 -0.47 -9.90
CA MET A 74 1.03 -1.74 -9.17
C MET A 74 0.01 -2.69 -9.82
N VAL A 75 -1.10 -2.16 -10.36
CA VAL A 75 -2.09 -2.95 -11.09
C VAL A 75 -1.52 -3.45 -12.42
N VAL A 76 -0.86 -2.57 -13.17
CA VAL A 76 -0.20 -2.92 -14.43
C VAL A 76 0.93 -3.92 -14.15
N SER A 77 1.75 -3.69 -13.12
CA SER A 77 2.81 -4.64 -12.76
C SER A 77 2.24 -5.97 -12.32
N ALA A 78 1.14 -6.03 -11.57
CA ALA A 78 0.50 -7.28 -11.18
C ALA A 78 -0.09 -8.04 -12.39
N MET A 79 -0.60 -7.33 -13.40
CA MET A 79 -1.10 -7.93 -14.64
C MET A 79 0.03 -8.36 -15.59
N LEU A 80 1.16 -7.65 -15.58
CA LEU A 80 2.32 -7.95 -16.43
C LEU A 80 3.36 -8.85 -15.75
N SER A 81 3.35 -8.94 -14.42
CA SER A 81 4.12 -9.92 -13.66
C SER A 81 3.43 -11.25 -13.88
N SER A 82 3.87 -11.97 -14.90
CA SER A 82 3.67 -13.41 -15.01
C SER A 82 4.51 -14.09 -13.92
N ASP A 83 4.21 -13.81 -12.66
CA ASP A 83 4.73 -14.59 -11.54
C ASP A 83 4.02 -15.93 -11.63
N VAL A 84 4.61 -16.82 -12.41
CA VAL A 84 4.18 -18.21 -12.58
C VAL A 84 4.56 -18.91 -11.28
N VAL A 85 3.60 -18.94 -10.35
CA VAL A 85 3.73 -19.63 -9.08
C VAL A 85 2.97 -20.94 -9.17
N VAL A 86 3.66 -22.03 -8.88
CA VAL A 86 3.12 -23.37 -8.73
C VAL A 86 2.59 -23.51 -7.29
N SER A 87 1.36 -23.98 -7.16
CA SER A 87 0.77 -24.37 -5.87
C SER A 87 0.22 -25.79 -5.95
N ASP A 88 -0.11 -26.35 -4.78
CA ASP A 88 -0.86 -27.59 -4.63
C ASP A 88 -0.35 -28.77 -5.49
N ILE A 89 0.98 -28.92 -5.57
CA ILE A 89 1.58 -30.05 -6.28
C ILE A 89 1.16 -31.37 -5.61
N ALA A 90 0.61 -32.28 -6.39
CA ALA A 90 0.23 -33.61 -5.95
C ALA A 90 0.83 -34.68 -6.86
N LEU A 91 1.18 -35.80 -6.24
CA LEU A 91 1.76 -36.95 -6.92
C LEU A 91 0.96 -38.18 -6.53
N THR A 92 0.40 -38.85 -7.54
CA THR A 92 -0.27 -40.14 -7.39
C THR A 92 0.50 -41.21 -8.12
N VAL A 93 0.88 -42.29 -7.44
CA VAL A 93 1.56 -43.43 -8.07
C VAL A 93 0.65 -44.64 -8.03
N GLN A 94 0.12 -45.04 -9.19
CA GLN A 94 -0.82 -46.15 -9.32
C GLN A 94 -0.47 -47.03 -10.53
N ASP A 95 -0.51 -48.36 -10.35
CA ASP A 95 -0.31 -49.36 -11.41
C ASP A 95 0.97 -49.16 -12.23
N GLY A 96 2.04 -48.68 -11.59
CA GLY A 96 3.33 -48.39 -12.25
C GLY A 96 3.33 -47.12 -13.10
N ASN A 97 2.38 -46.21 -12.88
CA ASN A 97 2.37 -44.88 -13.50
C ASN A 97 2.40 -43.82 -12.39
N ALA A 98 3.19 -42.76 -12.61
CA ALA A 98 3.15 -41.56 -11.80
C ALA A 98 2.31 -40.50 -12.54
N HIS A 99 1.31 -39.99 -11.84
CA HIS A 99 0.53 -38.84 -12.25
C HIS A 99 0.92 -37.66 -11.36
N LEU A 100 1.42 -36.60 -11.98
CA LEU A 100 1.82 -35.36 -11.31
C LEU A 100 0.86 -34.26 -11.76
N ASP A 101 0.18 -33.65 -10.80
CA ASP A 101 -0.72 -32.52 -11.02
C ASP A 101 -0.31 -31.33 -10.14
N TRP A 102 -0.58 -30.11 -10.62
CA TRP A 102 -0.33 -28.88 -9.87
C TRP A 102 -1.31 -27.78 -10.24
N GLU A 103 -1.37 -26.73 -9.43
CA GLU A 103 -2.12 -25.52 -9.75
C GLU A 103 -1.17 -24.37 -10.13
N GLY A 104 -1.62 -23.50 -11.03
CA GLY A 104 -0.88 -22.33 -11.46
C GLY A 104 -1.59 -21.57 -12.59
N PRO A 105 -1.09 -20.38 -12.98
CA PRO A 105 -1.63 -19.64 -14.12
C PRO A 105 -1.42 -20.39 -15.44
N ASP A 106 -2.17 -20.01 -16.48
CA ASP A 106 -1.94 -20.50 -17.84
C ASP A 106 -0.59 -19.98 -18.38
N ALA A 107 0.43 -20.82 -18.28
CA ALA A 107 1.81 -20.50 -18.58
C ALA A 107 2.59 -21.76 -19.00
N ALA A 108 3.80 -21.55 -19.53
CA ALA A 108 4.72 -22.65 -19.81
C ALA A 108 5.46 -23.07 -18.54
N TYR A 109 5.43 -24.37 -18.25
CA TYR A 109 6.12 -24.98 -17.11
C TYR A 109 7.25 -25.90 -17.57
N SER A 110 8.26 -26.02 -16.72
CA SER A 110 9.31 -27.03 -16.84
C SER A 110 9.20 -28.00 -15.67
N VAL A 111 9.32 -29.29 -15.99
CA VAL A 111 9.20 -30.38 -15.01
C VAL A 111 10.49 -31.16 -14.99
N TYR A 112 11.02 -31.41 -13.80
CA TYR A 112 12.26 -32.16 -13.61
C TYR A 112 12.06 -33.31 -12.64
N ALA A 113 12.71 -34.43 -12.90
CA ALA A 113 12.91 -35.50 -11.93
C ALA A 113 14.32 -35.40 -11.34
N VAL A 114 14.40 -35.19 -10.03
CA VAL A 114 15.66 -35.13 -9.28
C VAL A 114 15.82 -36.42 -8.48
N HIS A 115 16.85 -37.21 -8.79
CA HIS A 115 17.17 -38.43 -8.04
C HIS A 115 17.88 -38.11 -6.71
N GLY A 116 17.96 -39.10 -5.81
CA GLY A 116 18.60 -38.92 -4.49
C GLY A 116 20.10 -38.61 -4.56
N ASP A 117 20.74 -38.85 -5.70
CA ASP A 117 22.13 -38.46 -6.00
C ASP A 117 22.27 -37.00 -6.47
N GLY A 118 21.16 -36.29 -6.67
CA GLY A 118 21.10 -34.93 -7.18
C GLY A 118 21.06 -34.81 -8.70
N THR A 119 21.03 -35.94 -9.43
CA THR A 119 20.90 -35.92 -10.89
C THR A 119 19.49 -35.46 -11.27
N ALA A 120 19.42 -34.39 -12.06
CA ALA A 120 18.17 -33.83 -12.57
C ALA A 120 17.97 -34.21 -14.04
N THR A 121 16.82 -34.80 -14.35
CA THR A 121 16.38 -35.15 -15.69
C THR A 121 15.23 -34.24 -16.10
N ASP A 122 15.34 -33.63 -17.28
CA ASP A 122 14.27 -32.80 -17.85
C ASP A 122 13.13 -33.66 -18.40
N LEU A 123 11.93 -33.43 -17.89
CA LEU A 123 10.68 -34.10 -18.27
C LEU A 123 9.68 -33.14 -18.92
N SER A 124 10.08 -31.90 -19.20
CA SER A 124 9.19 -30.84 -19.72
C SER A 124 8.49 -31.23 -21.04
N GLN A 125 9.09 -32.14 -21.81
CA GLN A 125 8.49 -32.69 -23.04
C GLN A 125 7.25 -33.57 -22.80
N PHE A 126 7.02 -34.03 -21.58
CA PHE A 126 5.89 -34.87 -21.19
C PHE A 126 4.72 -34.07 -20.60
N VAL A 127 4.82 -32.74 -20.57
CA VAL A 127 3.72 -31.85 -20.16
C VAL A 127 2.69 -31.81 -21.30
N ILE A 128 1.55 -32.47 -21.09
CA ILE A 128 0.49 -32.65 -22.12
C ILE A 128 -0.58 -31.56 -21.98
N GLU A 129 -0.96 -31.22 -20.75
CA GLU A 129 -1.79 -30.08 -20.41
C GLU A 129 -0.96 -29.15 -19.52
N SER A 130 -1.25 -27.84 -19.50
CA SER A 130 -0.39 -26.84 -18.85
C SER A 130 -0.11 -27.12 -17.36
N THR A 131 -0.88 -28.01 -16.72
CA THR A 131 -0.80 -28.33 -15.30
C THR A 131 -0.72 -29.82 -14.94
N GLU A 132 -0.47 -30.71 -15.91
CA GLU A 132 -0.35 -32.16 -15.61
C GLU A 132 0.78 -32.87 -16.38
N VAL A 133 1.31 -33.93 -15.76
CA VAL A 133 2.25 -34.88 -16.40
C VAL A 133 1.89 -36.31 -16.04
N TRP A 134 1.84 -37.17 -17.05
CA TRP A 134 1.72 -38.63 -16.91
C TRP A 134 3.02 -39.33 -17.28
N LEU A 135 3.62 -40.05 -16.31
CA LEU A 135 4.89 -40.74 -16.46
C LEU A 135 4.72 -42.25 -16.23
N PRO A 136 4.82 -43.07 -17.28
CA PRO A 136 4.89 -44.52 -17.13
C PRO A 136 6.23 -44.93 -16.52
N GLN A 137 6.24 -45.84 -15.54
CA GLN A 137 7.48 -46.34 -14.93
C GLN A 137 8.39 -47.05 -15.94
N SER A 138 7.84 -47.57 -17.04
CA SER A 138 8.61 -48.17 -18.14
C SER A 138 9.58 -47.20 -18.84
N THR A 139 9.38 -45.88 -18.66
CA THR A 139 10.32 -44.85 -19.16
C THR A 139 11.61 -44.77 -18.34
N GLY A 140 11.64 -45.34 -17.14
CA GLY A 140 12.76 -45.19 -16.21
C GLY A 140 12.94 -43.76 -15.69
N ALA A 141 11.94 -42.89 -15.82
CA ALA A 141 12.03 -41.48 -15.44
C ALA A 141 12.06 -41.23 -13.92
N PHE A 142 11.62 -42.20 -13.11
CA PHE A 142 11.55 -42.07 -11.66
C PHE A 142 11.69 -43.40 -10.92
N GLU A 143 12.25 -43.32 -9.72
CA GLU A 143 12.41 -44.37 -8.73
C GLU A 143 11.83 -43.94 -7.37
N SER A 144 12.03 -44.74 -6.33
CA SER A 144 11.47 -44.46 -5.00
C SER A 144 12.07 -43.23 -4.30
N ASP A 145 13.29 -42.83 -4.68
CA ASP A 145 14.03 -41.70 -4.12
C ASP A 145 13.90 -40.42 -4.97
N THR A 146 13.14 -40.46 -6.07
CA THR A 146 12.96 -39.32 -6.97
C THR A 146 12.04 -38.27 -6.35
N CYS A 147 12.42 -37.00 -6.53
CA CYS A 147 11.57 -35.84 -6.28
C CYS A 147 11.31 -35.10 -7.58
N PHE A 148 10.04 -34.80 -7.85
CA PHE A 148 9.64 -33.97 -8.98
C PHE A 148 9.69 -32.51 -8.57
N VAL A 149 10.17 -31.67 -9.49
CA VAL A 149 10.17 -30.21 -9.36
C VAL A 149 9.43 -29.62 -10.53
N VAL A 150 8.45 -28.77 -10.24
CA VAL A 150 7.70 -28.01 -11.24
C VAL A 150 8.01 -26.54 -11.04
N ARG A 151 8.40 -25.85 -12.11
CA ARG A 151 8.74 -24.42 -12.10
C ARG A 151 8.37 -23.75 -13.42
N ALA A 152 8.39 -22.43 -13.46
CA ALA A 152 8.17 -21.70 -14.71
C ALA A 152 9.25 -22.01 -15.75
N ALA A 153 8.89 -22.11 -17.03
CA ALA A 153 9.83 -22.38 -18.12
C ALA A 153 10.92 -21.29 -18.28
N ALA A 154 10.69 -20.08 -17.75
CA ALA A 154 11.70 -19.02 -17.69
C ALA A 154 12.95 -19.41 -16.86
N PHE A 155 12.84 -20.40 -15.97
CA PHE A 155 13.94 -20.92 -15.16
C PHE A 155 14.59 -22.18 -15.76
N ALA A 156 14.24 -22.59 -16.98
CA ALA A 156 14.68 -23.87 -17.55
C ALA A 156 16.22 -24.02 -17.63
N ASP A 157 16.93 -22.93 -17.91
CA ASP A 157 18.40 -22.91 -18.02
C ASP A 157 19.12 -22.81 -16.66
N GLN A 158 18.38 -22.69 -15.56
CA GLN A 158 18.97 -22.57 -14.22
C GLN A 158 19.11 -23.95 -13.56
N PRO A 159 20.10 -24.14 -12.67
CA PRO A 159 20.20 -25.38 -11.90
C PRO A 159 18.91 -25.70 -11.15
N VAL A 160 18.53 -26.97 -11.09
CA VAL A 160 17.38 -27.42 -10.30
C VAL A 160 17.84 -27.63 -8.86
N ALA A 161 17.16 -26.97 -7.92
CA ALA A 161 17.43 -27.11 -6.49
C ALA A 161 16.17 -27.57 -5.76
N LEU A 162 16.35 -28.42 -4.75
CA LEU A 162 15.28 -28.88 -3.85
C LEU A 162 15.19 -28.06 -2.56
N ASP A 163 16.06 -27.06 -2.38
CA ASP A 163 16.02 -26.22 -1.19
C ASP A 163 14.82 -25.28 -1.22
N ALA A 164 14.14 -25.15 -0.09
CA ALA A 164 12.89 -24.39 0.00
C ALA A 164 13.06 -22.91 -0.36
N ALA A 165 14.24 -22.32 -0.17
CA ALA A 165 14.48 -20.92 -0.50
C ALA A 165 14.66 -20.71 -2.01
N ALA A 166 15.32 -21.63 -2.72
CA ALA A 166 15.38 -21.62 -4.17
C ALA A 166 14.00 -21.84 -4.78
N LEU A 167 13.26 -22.85 -4.32
CA LEU A 167 11.90 -23.12 -4.80
C LEU A 167 10.99 -21.89 -4.62
N ALA A 168 11.03 -21.24 -3.45
CA ALA A 168 10.23 -20.04 -3.20
C ALA A 168 10.61 -18.85 -4.09
N ARG A 169 11.89 -18.70 -4.47
CA ARG A 169 12.34 -17.63 -5.39
C ARG A 169 11.87 -17.87 -6.83
N GLU A 170 11.76 -19.12 -7.23
CA GLU A 170 11.35 -19.52 -8.59
C GLU A 170 9.84 -19.69 -8.73
N GLY A 171 9.07 -19.52 -7.63
CA GLY A 171 7.65 -19.87 -7.61
C GLY A 171 7.44 -21.37 -7.85
N ALA A 172 8.43 -22.20 -7.55
CA ALA A 172 8.44 -23.63 -7.83
C ALA A 172 7.93 -24.44 -6.64
N GLN A 173 7.49 -25.67 -6.92
CA GLN A 173 7.11 -26.66 -5.92
C GLN A 173 7.78 -27.99 -6.20
N SER A 174 7.91 -28.80 -5.16
CA SER A 174 8.48 -30.14 -5.27
C SER A 174 7.70 -31.16 -4.48
N VAL A 175 7.57 -32.38 -5.03
CA VAL A 175 6.97 -33.53 -4.34
C VAL A 175 7.80 -34.78 -4.58
N CYS A 176 8.04 -35.56 -3.53
CA CYS A 176 8.85 -36.76 -3.63
C CYS A 176 7.98 -38.02 -3.69
N VAL A 177 8.43 -39.02 -4.47
CA VAL A 177 7.77 -40.32 -4.59
C VAL A 177 7.61 -40.99 -3.22
N ALA A 178 8.58 -40.81 -2.33
CA ALA A 178 8.51 -41.30 -0.95
C ALA A 178 7.37 -40.68 -0.12
N GLN A 179 6.88 -39.48 -0.47
CA GLN A 179 5.77 -38.80 0.21
C GLN A 179 4.41 -39.29 -0.30
N ALA A 180 4.30 -39.61 -1.59
CA ALA A 180 3.07 -40.09 -2.22
C ALA A 180 2.65 -41.53 -1.82
N LYS A 181 3.55 -42.30 -1.20
CA LYS A 181 3.29 -43.70 -0.79
C LYS A 181 2.75 -43.86 0.64
N ARG A 182 2.52 -42.77 1.38
CA ARG A 182 1.96 -42.81 2.73
C ARG A 182 0.44 -42.66 2.71
#